data_AF-A0A842VQG6-F1
#
_entry.id   AF-A0A842VQG6-F1
#
_cell.length_a   1.000
_cell.length_b   1.000
_cell.length_c   1.000
_cell.angle_alpha   90.00
_cell.angle_beta   90.00
_cell.angle_gamma   90.00
#
_symmetry.space_group_name_H-M   'P 1'
#
loop_
_entity.id
_entity.type
_entity.pdbx_description
1 polymer ?
#
loop_
_entity_poly.entity_id
_entity_poly.type
_entity_poly.pdbx_seq_one_letter_code
_entity_poly.pdbx_strand_id
1 'polypeptide(L)'
;MWRYLIDKELDFNLLFNTVEDFILVLDYESNILKANHAILEKLGYTIDEILNMNVLDIHRREDREAVILTINEMIKGNLDTCTLPIISKRGEVIPVNTKTTLGKWGEKDIIFGISRDISEIKKIQDDLIEAKRFLSNIFTSIQDGISVLDKDLNIIKVNPTAERWYSVSMPVIGKKCYEVYH
;
A
#
# COMPACT_ATOMS: atom_id res chain seq x y z
N MET A 1 -43.81 -6.57 -1.76
CA MET A 1 -42.72 -7.18 -2.55
C MET A 1 -41.89 -6.11 -3.27
N TRP A 2 -42.48 -5.22 -4.07
CA TRP A 2 -41.78 -4.12 -4.75
C TRP A 2 -41.03 -3.15 -3.82
N ARG A 3 -41.64 -2.71 -2.71
CA ARG A 3 -40.98 -1.79 -1.76
C ARG A 3 -39.72 -2.40 -1.11
N TYR A 4 -39.76 -3.69 -0.79
CA TYR A 4 -38.61 -4.41 -0.22
C TYR A 4 -37.42 -4.52 -1.17
N LEU A 5 -37.67 -4.69 -2.49
CA LEU A 5 -36.60 -4.74 -3.49
C LEU A 5 -35.97 -3.37 -3.71
N ILE A 6 -36.80 -2.32 -3.75
CA ILE A 6 -36.33 -0.93 -3.85
C ILE A 6 -35.47 -0.57 -2.63
N ASP A 7 -35.94 -0.87 -1.42
CA ASP A 7 -35.20 -0.56 -0.19
C ASP A 7 -33.83 -1.28 -0.18
N LYS A 8 -33.77 -2.56 -0.57
CA LYS A 8 -32.51 -3.30 -0.69
C LYS A 8 -31.54 -2.72 -1.72
N GLU A 9 -32.06 -2.31 -2.87
CA GLU A 9 -31.23 -1.72 -3.93
C GLU A 9 -30.70 -0.34 -3.51
N LEU A 10 -31.52 0.42 -2.78
CA LEU A 10 -31.15 1.74 -2.24
C LEU A 10 -30.09 1.60 -1.15
N ASP A 11 -30.25 0.66 -0.22
CA ASP A 11 -29.27 0.33 0.81
C ASP A 11 -27.94 -0.14 0.20
N PHE A 12 -28.01 -1.03 -0.82
CA PHE A 12 -26.81 -1.49 -1.52
C PHE A 12 -26.09 -0.33 -2.20
N ASN A 13 -26.79 0.49 -2.98
CA ASN A 13 -26.18 1.61 -3.70
C ASN A 13 -25.60 2.66 -2.74
N LEU A 14 -26.25 2.90 -1.60
CA LEU A 14 -25.74 3.79 -0.57
C LEU A 14 -24.44 3.25 0.03
N LEU A 15 -24.42 1.99 0.49
CA LEU A 15 -23.21 1.36 1.03
C LEU A 15 -22.09 1.30 -0.02
N PHE A 16 -22.41 0.85 -1.23
CA PHE A 16 -21.45 0.72 -2.32
C PHE A 16 -20.75 2.05 -2.66
N ASN A 17 -21.49 3.16 -2.65
CA ASN A 17 -20.95 4.48 -2.99
C ASN A 17 -20.43 5.29 -1.79
N THR A 18 -20.67 4.86 -0.55
CA THR A 18 -20.13 5.53 0.66
C THR A 18 -18.79 4.93 1.12
N VAL A 19 -18.45 3.74 0.66
CA VAL A 19 -17.14 3.13 0.94
C VAL A 19 -16.03 3.87 0.19
N GLU A 20 -14.99 4.26 0.93
CA GLU A 20 -13.81 4.96 0.39
C GLU A 20 -12.86 4.03 -0.38
N ASP A 21 -12.83 2.74 -0.03
CA ASP A 21 -12.08 1.74 -0.82
C ASP A 21 -12.68 1.64 -2.23
N PHE A 22 -11.84 1.41 -3.23
CA PHE A 22 -12.26 1.30 -4.63
C PHE A 22 -12.92 -0.04 -4.86
N ILE A 23 -14.17 -0.04 -5.34
CA ILE A 23 -14.92 -1.26 -5.58
C ILE A 23 -15.21 -1.40 -7.07
N LEU A 24 -14.80 -2.54 -7.62
CA LEU A 24 -15.16 -2.99 -8.95
C LEU A 24 -15.89 -4.33 -8.87
N VAL A 25 -16.90 -4.50 -9.73
CA VAL A 25 -17.51 -5.79 -10.01
C VAL A 25 -17.16 -6.14 -11.44
N LEU A 26 -16.56 -7.31 -11.64
CA LEU A 26 -16.09 -7.78 -12.94
C LEU A 26 -16.80 -9.09 -13.34
N ASP A 27 -16.88 -9.37 -14.63
CA ASP A 27 -17.08 -10.74 -15.11
C ASP A 27 -15.75 -11.52 -15.12
N TYR A 28 -15.79 -12.79 -15.52
CA TYR A 28 -14.60 -13.65 -15.59
C TYR A 28 -13.69 -13.34 -16.79
N GLU A 29 -14.14 -12.53 -17.74
CA GLU A 29 -13.31 -11.94 -18.79
C GLU A 29 -12.65 -10.62 -18.33
N SER A 30 -12.88 -10.23 -17.08
CA SER A 30 -12.40 -9.01 -16.44
C SER A 30 -12.99 -7.71 -17.02
N ASN A 31 -14.14 -7.77 -17.69
CA ASN A 31 -14.88 -6.59 -18.08
C ASN A 31 -15.57 -5.97 -16.86
N ILE A 32 -15.58 -4.64 -16.78
CA ILE A 32 -16.12 -3.92 -15.62
C ILE A 32 -17.65 -3.84 -15.72
N LEU A 33 -18.35 -4.47 -14.77
CA LEU A 33 -19.80 -4.49 -14.67
C LEU A 33 -20.36 -3.40 -13.75
N LYS A 34 -19.62 -3.04 -12.68
CA LYS A 34 -19.94 -1.92 -11.77
C LYS A 34 -18.67 -1.31 -11.19
N ALA A 35 -18.76 -0.03 -10.85
CA ALA A 35 -17.73 0.74 -10.17
C ALA A 35 -18.37 1.69 -9.16
N ASN A 36 -17.81 1.82 -7.96
CA ASN A 36 -18.30 2.78 -6.98
C ASN A 36 -17.81 4.21 -7.25
N HIS A 37 -18.41 5.18 -6.56
CA HIS A 37 -18.03 6.58 -6.73
C HIS A 37 -16.54 6.85 -6.44
N ALA A 38 -15.97 6.22 -5.40
CA ALA A 38 -14.58 6.43 -5.00
C ALA A 38 -13.58 6.14 -6.13
N ILE A 39 -13.74 5.02 -6.86
CA ILE A 39 -12.81 4.71 -7.96
C ILE A 39 -13.01 5.64 -9.17
N LEU A 40 -14.24 6.08 -9.44
CA LEU A 40 -14.53 7.03 -10.51
C LEU A 40 -13.87 8.38 -10.25
N GLU A 41 -14.02 8.90 -9.03
CA GLU A 41 -13.39 10.16 -8.61
C GLU A 41 -11.86 10.06 -8.67
N LYS A 42 -11.29 8.97 -8.15
CA LYS A 42 -9.84 8.79 -8.13
C LYS A 42 -9.25 8.63 -9.53
N LEU A 43 -9.85 7.81 -10.38
CA LEU A 43 -9.31 7.53 -11.71
C LEU A 43 -9.69 8.58 -12.76
N GLY A 44 -10.74 9.37 -12.51
CA GLY A 44 -11.22 10.42 -13.41
C GLY A 44 -11.95 9.90 -14.64
N TYR A 45 -12.55 8.71 -14.55
CA TYR A 45 -13.44 8.15 -15.58
C TYR A 45 -14.90 8.46 -15.25
N THR A 46 -15.72 8.63 -16.28
CA THR A 46 -17.18 8.61 -16.08
C THR A 46 -17.66 7.17 -15.88
N ILE A 47 -18.88 7.00 -15.36
CA ILE A 47 -19.49 5.67 -15.24
C ILE A 47 -19.63 5.00 -16.61
N ASP A 48 -20.05 5.74 -17.65
CA ASP A 48 -20.21 5.20 -19.00
C ASP A 48 -18.87 4.77 -19.60
N GLU A 49 -17.78 5.51 -19.34
CA GLU A 49 -16.45 5.12 -19.78
C GLU A 49 -15.98 3.85 -19.08
N ILE A 50 -16.04 3.81 -17.74
CA ILE A 50 -15.49 2.70 -16.97
C ILE A 50 -16.23 1.39 -17.23
N LEU A 51 -17.55 1.42 -17.46
CA LEU A 51 -18.35 0.23 -17.74
C LEU A 51 -18.09 -0.37 -19.14
N ASN A 52 -17.44 0.38 -20.04
CA ASN A 52 -17.01 -0.11 -21.34
C ASN A 52 -15.54 -0.55 -21.36
N MET A 53 -14.87 -0.58 -20.21
CA MET A 53 -13.46 -0.94 -20.08
C MET A 53 -13.27 -2.36 -19.56
N ASN A 54 -12.10 -2.93 -19.87
CA ASN A 54 -11.58 -4.09 -19.18
C ASN A 54 -10.70 -3.64 -18.01
N VAL A 55 -10.60 -4.41 -16.92
CA VAL A 55 -9.76 -4.05 -15.77
C VAL A 55 -8.30 -3.81 -16.18
N LEU A 56 -7.81 -4.48 -17.23
CA LEU A 56 -6.45 -4.28 -17.75
C LEU A 56 -6.21 -2.87 -18.31
N ASP A 57 -7.27 -2.11 -18.62
CA ASP A 57 -7.18 -0.73 -19.11
C ASP A 57 -6.88 0.28 -18.00
N ILE A 58 -7.11 -0.09 -16.74
CA ILE A 58 -6.68 0.69 -15.57
C ILE A 58 -5.36 0.19 -14.99
N HIS A 59 -4.56 -0.57 -15.75
CA HIS A 59 -3.20 -0.94 -15.39
C HIS A 59 -2.20 -0.49 -16.47
N ARG A 60 -0.94 -0.27 -16.07
CA ARG A 60 0.12 -0.01 -17.05
C ARG A 60 0.31 -1.21 -17.95
N ARG A 61 0.69 -0.95 -19.21
CA ARG A 61 0.91 -2.01 -20.21
C ARG A 61 1.94 -3.04 -19.76
N GLU A 62 3.01 -2.61 -19.11
CA GLU A 62 4.08 -3.47 -18.57
C GLU A 62 3.61 -4.38 -17.42
N ASP A 63 2.56 -3.98 -16.68
CA ASP A 63 2.03 -4.74 -15.55
C ASP A 63 0.95 -5.74 -15.96
N ARG A 64 0.39 -5.64 -17.18
CA ARG A 64 -0.79 -6.42 -17.62
C ARG A 64 -0.59 -7.93 -17.51
N GLU A 65 0.60 -8.44 -17.83
CA GLU A 65 0.89 -9.88 -17.70
C GLU A 65 0.82 -10.33 -16.24
N ALA A 66 1.41 -9.56 -15.33
CA ALA A 66 1.35 -9.83 -13.90
C ALA A 66 -0.08 -9.75 -13.36
N VAL A 67 -0.88 -8.79 -13.84
CA VAL A 67 -2.30 -8.65 -13.49
C VAL A 67 -3.08 -9.88 -13.92
N ILE A 68 -2.92 -10.35 -15.16
CA ILE A 68 -3.61 -11.55 -15.66
C ILE A 68 -3.27 -12.77 -14.81
N LEU A 69 -1.99 -12.99 -14.51
CA LEU A 69 -1.56 -14.10 -13.66
C LEU A 69 -2.17 -14.00 -12.25
N THR A 70 -2.18 -12.80 -11.69
CA THR A 70 -2.71 -12.54 -10.34
C THR A 70 -4.21 -12.79 -10.27
N ILE A 71 -4.99 -12.29 -11.24
CA ILE A 71 -6.44 -12.54 -11.33
C ILE A 71 -6.72 -14.04 -11.45
N ASN A 72 -5.95 -14.76 -12.28
CA ASN A 72 -6.12 -16.21 -12.43
C ASN A 72 -5.85 -16.97 -11.12
N GLU A 73 -4.80 -16.61 -10.37
CA GLU A 73 -4.51 -17.24 -9.07
C GLU A 73 -5.57 -16.88 -8.01
N MET A 74 -6.11 -15.67 -8.06
CA MET A 74 -7.24 -15.25 -7.22
C MET A 74 -8.52 -16.04 -7.52
N ILE A 75 -8.84 -16.25 -8.81
CA ILE A 75 -10.00 -17.07 -9.22
C ILE A 75 -9.85 -18.53 -8.78
N LYS A 76 -8.61 -19.06 -8.80
CA LYS A 76 -8.33 -20.42 -8.30
C LYS A 76 -8.36 -20.53 -6.77
N GLY A 77 -8.39 -19.39 -6.06
CA GLY A 77 -8.31 -19.36 -4.59
C GLY A 77 -6.89 -19.59 -4.04
N ASN A 78 -5.87 -19.47 -4.88
CA ASN A 78 -4.46 -19.60 -4.47
C ASN A 78 -3.87 -18.29 -3.94
N LEU A 79 -4.56 -17.17 -4.16
CA LEU A 79 -4.12 -15.84 -3.74
C LEU A 79 -5.31 -15.04 -3.20
N ASP A 80 -5.16 -14.52 -1.98
CA ASP A 80 -6.22 -13.73 -1.34
C ASP A 80 -6.13 -12.23 -1.64
N THR A 81 -4.90 -11.71 -1.76
CA THR A 81 -4.63 -10.27 -1.94
C THR A 81 -3.43 -10.04 -2.84
N CYS A 82 -3.38 -8.89 -3.50
CA CYS A 82 -2.25 -8.47 -4.31
C CYS A 82 -1.98 -6.97 -4.16
N THR A 83 -0.78 -6.56 -4.55
CA THR A 83 -0.40 -5.14 -4.58
C THR A 83 0.07 -4.79 -5.99
N LEU A 84 -0.89 -4.63 -6.90
CA LEU A 84 -0.65 -4.19 -8.27
C LEU A 84 -1.25 -2.80 -8.45
N PRO A 85 -0.46 -1.80 -8.86
CA PRO A 85 -0.95 -0.44 -8.98
C PRO A 85 -1.95 -0.30 -10.13
N ILE A 86 -2.90 0.62 -9.97
CA ILE A 86 -3.80 1.05 -11.03
C ILE A 86 -3.36 2.42 -11.57
N ILE A 87 -3.83 2.77 -12.77
CA ILE A 87 -3.51 4.02 -13.44
C ILE A 87 -4.78 4.83 -13.73
N SER A 88 -4.75 6.12 -13.41
CA SER A 88 -5.83 7.05 -13.74
C SER A 88 -5.85 7.39 -15.22
N LYS A 89 -6.95 8.00 -15.70
CA LYS A 89 -7.08 8.52 -17.06
C LYS A 89 -5.97 9.53 -17.43
N ARG A 90 -5.39 10.19 -16.42
CA ARG A 90 -4.30 11.17 -16.57
C ARG A 90 -2.90 10.57 -16.45
N GLY A 91 -2.79 9.26 -16.25
CA GLY A 91 -1.52 8.56 -16.10
C GLY A 91 -0.97 8.54 -14.67
N GLU A 92 -1.72 9.02 -13.68
CA GLU A 92 -1.32 8.95 -12.26
C GLU A 92 -1.35 7.51 -11.80
N VAL A 93 -0.29 7.09 -11.12
CA VAL A 93 -0.14 5.71 -10.66
C VAL A 93 -0.48 5.62 -9.20
N ILE A 94 -1.50 4.84 -8.92
CA ILE A 94 -2.09 4.74 -7.59
C ILE A 94 -1.76 3.34 -7.07
N PRO A 95 -0.84 3.23 -6.08
CA PRO A 95 -0.58 1.96 -5.46
C PRO A 95 -1.82 1.53 -4.68
N VAL A 96 -2.29 0.31 -4.97
CA VAL A 96 -3.44 -0.26 -4.27
C VAL A 96 -3.10 -1.63 -3.70
N ASN A 97 -3.76 -1.98 -2.61
CA ASN A 97 -3.84 -3.36 -2.13
C ASN A 97 -5.24 -3.88 -2.44
N THR A 98 -5.33 -4.90 -3.29
CA THR A 98 -6.58 -5.44 -3.80
C THR A 98 -6.87 -6.79 -3.19
N LYS A 99 -8.07 -6.95 -2.64
CA LYS A 99 -8.66 -8.22 -2.28
C LYS A 99 -9.78 -8.56 -3.27
N THR A 100 -9.84 -9.82 -3.68
CA THR A 100 -10.91 -10.31 -4.54
C THR A 100 -11.83 -11.27 -3.78
N THR A 101 -13.11 -11.29 -4.15
CA THR A 101 -14.07 -12.29 -3.69
C THR A 101 -14.91 -12.74 -4.87
N LEU A 102 -15.02 -14.06 -5.06
CA LEU A 102 -15.85 -14.62 -6.11
C LEU A 102 -17.31 -14.68 -5.65
N GLY A 103 -18.22 -14.44 -6.58
CA GLY A 103 -19.66 -14.46 -6.28
C GLY A 103 -20.49 -14.73 -7.52
N LYS A 104 -21.81 -14.63 -7.34
CA LYS A 104 -22.78 -14.73 -8.44
C LYS A 104 -23.69 -13.52 -8.46
N TRP A 105 -23.96 -13.00 -9.65
CA TRP A 105 -25.00 -12.00 -9.91
C TRP A 105 -26.05 -12.62 -10.81
N GLY A 106 -27.14 -13.11 -10.20
CA GLY A 106 -28.08 -13.98 -10.90
C GLY A 106 -27.38 -15.28 -11.29
N GLU A 107 -27.32 -15.57 -12.59
CA GLU A 107 -26.65 -16.75 -13.14
C GLU A 107 -25.20 -16.49 -13.57
N LYS A 108 -24.74 -15.23 -13.56
CA LYS A 108 -23.38 -14.87 -13.97
C LYS A 108 -22.41 -15.00 -12.81
N ASP A 109 -21.29 -15.68 -13.04
CA ASP A 109 -20.16 -15.66 -12.13
C ASP A 109 -19.44 -14.31 -12.23
N ILE A 110 -19.12 -13.72 -11.08
CA ILE A 110 -18.54 -12.38 -10.97
C ILE A 110 -17.40 -12.35 -9.97
N ILE A 111 -16.56 -11.35 -10.12
CA ILE A 111 -15.43 -11.05 -9.23
C ILE A 111 -15.68 -9.69 -8.59
N PHE A 112 -15.74 -9.66 -7.27
CA PHE A 112 -15.72 -8.43 -6.49
C PHE A 112 -14.28 -8.07 -6.15
N GLY A 113 -13.76 -7.00 -6.74
CA GLY A 113 -12.46 -6.42 -6.40
C GLY A 113 -12.64 -5.24 -5.47
N ILE A 114 -12.05 -5.30 -4.27
CA ILE A 114 -11.97 -4.18 -3.33
C ILE A 114 -10.50 -3.79 -3.21
N SER A 115 -10.18 -2.57 -3.64
CA SER A 115 -8.82 -2.06 -3.69
C SER A 115 -8.67 -0.86 -2.76
N ARG A 116 -7.78 -0.99 -1.79
CA ARG A 116 -7.43 0.11 -0.87
C ARG A 116 -6.29 0.93 -1.45
N ASP A 117 -6.47 2.24 -1.56
CA ASP A 117 -5.38 3.16 -1.86
C ASP A 117 -4.36 3.14 -0.70
N ILE A 118 -3.11 2.80 -1.01
CA ILE A 118 -2.01 2.76 -0.04
C ILE A 118 -0.98 3.87 -0.29
N SER A 119 -1.34 4.91 -1.04
CA SER A 119 -0.46 6.04 -1.37
C SER A 119 0.04 6.74 -0.11
N GLU A 120 -0.86 7.04 0.83
CA GLU A 120 -0.50 7.69 2.09
C GLU A 120 0.42 6.82 2.94
N ILE A 121 0.12 5.52 3.03
CA ILE A 121 0.95 4.56 3.76
C ILE A 121 2.36 4.50 3.16
N LYS A 122 2.47 4.39 1.83
CA LYS A 122 3.77 4.37 1.15
C LYS A 122 4.54 5.67 1.35
N LYS A 123 3.87 6.81 1.24
CA LYS A 123 4.50 8.12 1.48
C LYS A 123 5.06 8.23 2.89
N ILE A 124 4.30 7.85 3.91
CA ILE A 124 4.76 7.86 5.31
C ILE A 124 5.96 6.93 5.50
N GLN A 125 5.95 5.76 4.86
CA GLN A 125 7.07 4.82 4.90
C GLN A 125 8.33 5.39 4.23
N ASP A 126 8.18 5.99 3.06
CA ASP A 126 9.28 6.60 2.30
C ASP A 126 9.87 7.79 3.06
N ASP A 127 9.03 8.69 3.60
CA ASP A 127 9.44 9.83 4.43
C ASP A 127 10.23 9.35 5.67
N LEU A 128 9.78 8.25 6.32
CA LEU A 128 10.48 7.66 7.46
C LEU A 128 11.84 7.07 7.07
N ILE A 129 11.92 6.41 5.92
CA ILE A 129 13.18 5.84 5.41
C ILE A 129 14.16 6.98 5.08
N GLU A 130 13.70 8.04 4.43
CA GLU A 130 14.51 9.21 4.11
C GLU A 130 15.01 9.90 5.37
N ALA A 131 14.15 10.15 6.35
CA ALA A 131 14.53 10.75 7.62
C ALA A 131 15.57 9.89 8.37
N LYS A 132 15.40 8.56 8.41
CA LYS A 132 16.38 7.63 9.01
C LYS A 132 17.72 7.68 8.27
N ARG A 133 17.69 7.70 6.94
CA ARG A 133 18.91 7.78 6.12
C ARG A 133 19.63 9.11 6.34
N PHE A 134 18.90 10.21 6.37
CA PHE A 134 19.44 11.54 6.65
C PHE A 134 20.11 11.60 8.03
N LEU A 135 19.42 11.17 9.09
CA LEU A 135 19.98 11.11 10.44
C LEU A 135 21.20 10.18 10.53
N SER A 136 21.16 9.04 9.86
CA SER A 136 22.30 8.11 9.80
C SER A 136 23.51 8.76 9.14
N ASN A 137 23.32 9.46 8.01
CA ASN A 137 24.40 10.13 7.30
C ASN A 137 25.02 11.27 8.13
N ILE A 138 24.19 12.05 8.83
CA ILE A 138 24.69 13.07 9.77
C ILE A 138 25.51 12.41 10.87
N PHE A 139 24.92 11.41 11.54
CA PHE A 139 25.58 10.72 12.65
C PHE A 139 26.92 10.13 12.24
N THR A 140 27.03 9.52 11.05
CA THR A 140 28.27 8.89 10.58
C THR A 140 29.31 9.86 10.02
N SER A 141 28.90 11.02 9.50
CA SER A 141 29.80 12.00 8.88
C SER A 141 30.37 13.03 9.84
N ILE A 142 29.76 13.23 11.01
CA ILE A 142 30.26 14.14 12.04
C ILE A 142 31.65 13.68 12.52
N GLN A 143 32.60 14.62 12.51
CA GLN A 143 33.98 14.41 12.95
C GLN A 143 34.17 14.53 14.47
N ASP A 144 33.09 14.80 15.20
CA ASP A 144 33.06 14.71 16.66
C ASP A 144 32.66 13.30 17.10
N GLY A 145 33.20 12.84 18.23
CA GLY A 145 32.76 11.60 18.86
C GLY A 145 31.36 11.76 19.44
N ILE A 146 30.37 11.03 18.92
CA ILE A 146 29.00 11.03 19.42
C ILE A 146 28.66 9.65 19.97
N SER A 147 28.13 9.66 21.20
CA SER A 147 27.58 8.49 21.87
C SER A 147 26.15 8.75 22.27
N VAL A 148 25.27 7.78 21.99
CA VAL A 148 23.88 7.79 22.43
C VAL A 148 23.78 6.88 23.65
N LEU A 149 23.15 7.38 24.70
CA LEU A 149 22.99 6.69 25.98
C LEU A 149 21.51 6.40 26.26
N ASP A 150 21.22 5.34 27.01
CA ASP A 150 19.91 5.16 27.63
C ASP A 150 19.80 5.92 28.97
N LYS A 151 18.66 5.78 29.66
CA LYS A 151 18.40 6.46 30.95
C LYS A 151 19.34 6.02 32.07
N ASP A 152 19.92 4.83 31.96
CA ASP A 152 20.83 4.27 32.95
C ASP A 152 22.30 4.52 32.57
N LEU A 153 22.56 5.39 31.58
CA LEU A 153 23.89 5.73 31.07
C LEU A 153 24.63 4.58 30.39
N ASN A 154 23.92 3.54 29.93
CA ASN A 154 24.52 2.53 29.06
C ASN A 154 24.68 3.11 27.65
N ILE A 155 25.82 2.84 27.01
CA ILE A 155 26.05 3.24 25.62
C ILE A 155 25.20 2.35 24.71
N ILE A 156 24.23 2.94 24.00
CA ILE A 156 23.37 2.22 23.05
C ILE A 156 23.83 2.34 21.60
N LYS A 157 24.59 3.40 21.29
CA LYS A 157 25.15 3.63 19.94
C LYS A 157 26.34 4.58 20.00
N VAL A 158 27.29 4.39 19.10
CA VAL A 158 28.42 5.31 18.88
C VAL A 158 28.58 5.58 17.40
N ASN A 159 29.06 6.76 17.03
CA ASN A 159 29.39 7.06 15.65
C ASN A 159 30.82 6.57 15.29
N PRO A 160 31.16 6.46 13.99
CA PRO A 160 32.47 5.97 13.57
C PRO A 160 33.64 6.78 14.13
N THR A 161 33.45 8.07 14.39
CA THR A 161 34.49 8.91 14.99
C THR A 161 34.77 8.51 16.44
N ALA A 162 33.73 8.33 17.26
CA ALA A 162 33.87 7.80 18.61
C ALA A 162 34.47 6.38 18.62
N GLU A 163 34.08 5.51 17.69
CA GLU A 163 34.69 4.18 17.53
C GLU A 163 36.20 4.25 17.25
N ARG A 164 36.64 5.19 16.41
CA ARG A 164 38.07 5.41 16.14
C ARG A 164 38.80 5.91 17.37
N TRP A 165 38.26 6.91 18.05
CA TRP A 165 38.89 7.53 19.22
C TRP A 165 39.00 6.55 20.41
N TYR A 166 37.96 5.72 20.62
CA TYR A 166 37.90 4.75 21.73
C TYR A 166 38.10 3.30 21.25
N SER A 167 38.88 3.11 20.19
CA SER A 167 39.12 1.78 19.59
C SER A 167 39.64 0.73 20.58
N VAL A 168 40.42 1.15 21.59
CA VAL A 168 40.97 0.28 22.64
C VAL A 168 39.89 -0.24 23.60
N SER A 169 38.78 0.49 23.77
CA SER A 169 37.70 0.14 24.70
C SER A 169 36.57 -0.65 24.04
N MET A 170 36.68 -0.95 22.74
CA MET A 170 35.66 -1.68 21.97
C MET A 170 35.54 -3.16 22.41
N PRO A 171 34.31 -3.73 22.38
CA PRO A 171 33.04 -3.07 22.11
C PRO A 171 32.60 -2.18 23.29
N VAL A 172 32.09 -0.99 23.00
CA VAL A 172 31.60 -0.04 24.03
C VAL A 172 30.09 -0.11 24.24
N ILE A 173 29.34 -0.63 23.26
CA ILE A 173 27.88 -0.78 23.34
C ILE A 173 27.53 -1.72 24.51
N GLY A 174 26.59 -1.29 25.35
CA GLY A 174 26.15 -1.99 26.55
C GLY A 174 26.95 -1.67 27.82
N LYS A 175 28.12 -1.02 27.72
CA LYS A 175 28.91 -0.58 28.88
C LYS A 175 28.39 0.76 29.42
N LYS A 176 28.70 1.07 30.69
CA LYS A 176 28.41 2.40 31.26
C LYS A 176 29.34 3.44 30.66
N CYS A 177 28.80 4.61 30.30
CA CYS A 177 29.58 5.63 29.63
C CYS A 177 30.81 6.09 30.44
N TYR A 178 30.69 6.17 31.76
CA TYR A 178 31.77 6.58 32.69
C TYR A 178 32.84 5.50 32.93
N GLU A 179 32.60 4.26 32.51
CA GLU A 179 33.62 3.18 32.52
C GLU A 179 34.47 3.21 31.24
N VAL A 180 33.99 3.89 30.20
CA VAL A 180 34.61 3.95 28.87
C VAL A 180 35.26 5.30 28.62
N TYR A 181 34.59 6.39 29.01
CA TYR A 181 35.04 7.77 28.82
C TYR A 181 35.59 8.30 30.15
N HIS A 182 36.92 8.40 30.23
CA HIS A 182 37.65 9.01 31.33
C HIS A 182 38.23 10.36 30.91
#